data_AF-A0A8D8ZY31-F1
#
_entry.id   AF-A0A8D8ZY31-F1
#
_cell.length_a   1.000
_cell.length_b   1.000
_cell.length_c   1.000
_cell.angle_alpha   90.00
_cell.angle_beta   90.00
_cell.angle_gamma   90.00
#
_symmetry.space_group_name_H-M   'P 1'
#
loop_
_entity.id
_entity.type
_entity.pdbx_description
1 polymer ?
#
loop_
_entity_poly.entity_id
_entity_poly.type
_entity_poly.pdbx_seq_one_letter_code
_entity_poly.pdbx_strand_id
1 'polypeptide(L)'
;MKIKWNTCYALGHILCNPHITRLPQGPVWKASIFSCLCNLLTTCNNFKVKISICTTLSSLAERKHYEPHFLTIVSTVLSSFAVVRAHTFDVHITSLIVTLKRTLCHFILRLNGEDLTDEKLANSLAEHVDEVSTVWKNECEEVSHQLDEEKCSEKIGELSEGGNGRCKVLLLLRRIFDKEEVVGC
;
A
#
# COMPACT_ATOMS: atom_id res chain seq x y z
N MET A 1 -2.37 22.36 11.71
CA MET A 1 -1.58 21.10 11.56
C MET A 1 -1.99 20.02 12.56
N LYS A 2 -2.08 20.30 13.87
CA LYS A 2 -2.46 19.30 14.91
C LYS A 2 -3.84 18.67 14.71
N ILE A 3 -4.84 19.46 14.31
CA ILE A 3 -6.20 18.96 14.02
C ILE A 3 -6.15 17.89 12.92
N LYS A 4 -5.52 18.17 11.77
CA LYS A 4 -5.39 17.21 10.66
C LYS A 4 -4.73 15.91 11.10
N TRP A 5 -3.66 15.99 11.88
CA TRP A 5 -2.98 14.82 12.42
C TRP A 5 -3.87 14.02 13.38
N ASN A 6 -4.50 14.68 14.37
CA ASN A 6 -5.43 14.04 15.31
C ASN A 6 -6.60 13.37 14.58
N THR A 7 -7.16 14.03 13.56
CA THR A 7 -8.24 13.49 12.74
C THR A 7 -7.77 12.24 12.00
N CYS A 8 -6.64 12.27 11.30
CA CYS A 8 -6.12 11.10 10.60
C CYS A 8 -5.86 9.93 11.56
N TYR A 9 -5.31 10.21 12.73
CA TYR A 9 -5.10 9.22 13.78
C TYR A 9 -6.41 8.59 14.27
N ALA A 10 -7.42 9.40 14.58
CA ALA A 10 -8.74 8.91 14.98
C ALA A 10 -9.42 8.09 13.88
N LEU A 11 -9.26 8.50 12.62
CA LEU A 11 -9.77 7.75 11.46
C LEU A 11 -9.13 6.36 11.35
N GLY A 12 -7.84 6.23 11.67
CA GLY A 12 -7.16 4.93 11.73
C GLY A 12 -7.85 3.96 12.68
N HIS A 13 -8.15 4.43 13.90
CA HIS A 13 -8.88 3.64 14.90
C HIS A 13 -10.29 3.26 14.45
N ILE A 14 -11.00 4.18 13.79
CA ILE A 14 -12.35 3.92 13.25
C ILE A 14 -12.29 2.85 12.14
N LEU A 15 -11.31 2.94 11.24
CA LEU A 15 -11.14 1.98 10.14
C LEU A 15 -10.69 0.60 10.64
N CYS A 16 -9.87 0.52 11.68
CA CYS A 16 -9.49 -0.77 12.27
C CYS A 16 -10.65 -1.46 13.01
N ASN A 17 -11.71 -0.75 13.37
CA ASN A 17 -12.78 -1.31 14.17
C ASN A 17 -13.71 -2.19 13.30
N PRO A 18 -13.73 -3.52 13.49
CA PRO A 18 -14.55 -4.42 12.67
C PRO A 18 -16.05 -4.18 12.84
N HIS A 19 -16.49 -3.72 14.02
CA HIS A 19 -17.89 -3.43 14.28
C HIS A 19 -18.39 -2.23 13.45
N ILE A 20 -17.50 -1.29 13.13
CA ILE A 20 -17.82 -0.14 12.29
C ILE A 20 -17.71 -0.53 10.81
N THR A 21 -16.64 -1.23 10.44
CA THR A 21 -16.36 -1.52 9.03
C THR A 21 -17.23 -2.61 8.41
N ARG A 22 -17.79 -3.51 9.23
CA ARG A 22 -18.68 -4.62 8.82
C ARG A 22 -20.18 -4.30 8.93
N LEU A 23 -20.55 -3.03 9.13
CA LEU A 23 -21.98 -2.65 9.14
C LEU A 23 -22.64 -3.02 7.80
N PRO A 24 -23.89 -3.56 7.81
CA PRO A 24 -24.52 -4.18 6.63
C PRO A 24 -24.64 -3.32 5.37
N GLN A 25 -24.76 -2.00 5.53
CA GLN A 25 -24.83 -1.05 4.41
C GLN A 25 -23.46 -0.57 3.94
N GLY A 26 -22.39 -0.97 4.63
CA GLY A 26 -21.10 -0.28 4.60
C GLY A 26 -21.26 1.16 5.08
N PRO A 27 -20.27 1.72 5.79
CA PRO A 27 -20.35 3.14 6.08
C PRO A 27 -20.23 3.97 4.79
N VAL A 28 -21.32 4.62 4.38
CA VAL A 28 -21.41 5.51 3.21
C VAL A 28 -20.31 6.59 3.22
N TRP A 29 -19.80 6.93 4.41
CA TRP A 29 -18.71 7.88 4.58
C TRP A 29 -17.33 7.38 4.13
N LYS A 30 -17.11 6.06 3.94
CA LYS A 30 -15.78 5.51 3.58
C LYS A 30 -15.22 6.16 2.32
N ALA A 31 -16.07 6.32 1.30
CA ALA A 31 -15.71 6.94 0.03
C ALA A 31 -15.19 8.37 0.21
N SER A 32 -15.90 9.19 1.00
CA SER A 32 -15.50 10.55 1.34
C SER A 32 -14.19 10.58 2.12
N ILE A 33 -13.98 9.62 3.03
CA ILE A 33 -12.75 9.52 3.81
C ILE A 33 -11.56 9.18 2.91
N PHE A 34 -11.64 8.14 2.08
CA PHE A 34 -10.54 7.78 1.19
C PHE A 34 -10.23 8.90 0.21
N SER A 35 -11.25 9.56 -0.36
CA SER A 35 -11.06 10.72 -1.23
C SER A 35 -10.33 11.86 -0.52
N CYS A 36 -10.73 12.17 0.72
CA CYS A 36 -10.10 13.20 1.54
C CYS A 36 -8.65 12.84 1.90
N LEU A 37 -8.38 11.60 2.32
CA LEU A 37 -7.05 11.11 2.65
C LEU A 37 -6.12 11.15 1.43
N CYS A 38 -6.57 10.71 0.26
CA CYS A 38 -5.82 10.78 -0.99
C CYS A 38 -5.48 12.23 -1.35
N ASN A 39 -6.47 13.13 -1.30
CA ASN A 39 -6.25 14.55 -1.57
C ASN A 39 -5.28 15.20 -0.56
N LEU A 40 -5.36 14.85 0.73
CA LEU A 40 -4.43 15.36 1.73
C LEU A 40 -3.02 14.80 1.55
N LEU A 41 -2.88 13.53 1.14
CA LEU A 41 -1.57 12.91 0.92
C LEU A 41 -0.79 13.61 -0.21
N THR A 42 -1.50 14.06 -1.26
CA THR A 42 -0.89 14.78 -2.39
C THR A 42 -0.65 16.25 -2.08
N THR A 43 -1.58 16.93 -1.40
CA THR A 43 -1.54 18.40 -1.22
C THR A 43 -0.85 18.87 0.07
N CYS A 44 -0.71 18.02 1.08
CA CYS A 44 -0.21 18.46 2.38
C CYS A 44 1.32 18.44 2.47
N ASN A 45 1.96 19.56 2.79
CA ASN A 45 3.42 19.64 2.98
C ASN A 45 3.91 19.02 4.30
N ASN A 46 3.00 18.66 5.22
CA ASN A 46 3.38 18.17 6.54
C ASN A 46 3.62 16.66 6.54
N PHE A 47 4.88 16.24 6.67
CA PHE A 47 5.26 14.83 6.66
C PHE A 47 4.61 14.02 7.79
N LYS A 48 4.38 14.58 8.99
CA LYS A 48 3.69 13.85 10.09
C LYS A 48 2.25 13.54 9.73
N VAL A 49 1.58 14.46 9.04
CA VAL A 49 0.23 14.22 8.52
C VAL A 49 0.27 13.14 7.44
N LYS A 50 1.22 13.19 6.50
CA LYS A 50 1.37 12.15 5.48
C LYS A 50 1.64 10.76 6.09
N ILE A 51 2.53 10.67 7.08
CA ILE A 51 2.78 9.43 7.83
C ILE A 51 1.48 8.91 8.43
N SER A 52 0.74 9.75 9.16
CA SER A 52 -0.52 9.34 9.78
C SER A 52 -1.55 8.87 8.75
N ILE A 53 -1.65 9.52 7.59
CA ILE A 53 -2.53 9.10 6.50
C ILE A 53 -2.12 7.72 5.99
N CYS A 54 -0.84 7.49 5.75
CA CYS A 54 -0.33 6.21 5.24
C CYS A 54 -0.57 5.08 6.24
N THR A 55 -0.32 5.30 7.53
CA THR A 55 -0.65 4.35 8.60
C THR A 55 -2.15 4.05 8.67
N THR A 56 -3.00 5.08 8.55
CA THR A 56 -4.46 4.91 8.50
C THR A 56 -4.93 4.12 7.27
N LEU A 57 -4.32 4.36 6.11
CA LEU A 57 -4.65 3.64 4.88
C LEU A 57 -4.20 2.18 4.93
N SER A 58 -3.06 1.87 5.55
CA SER A 58 -2.55 0.49 5.71
C SER A 58 -3.18 -0.26 6.89
N SER A 59 -4.08 0.37 7.65
CA SER A 59 -4.68 -0.23 8.84
C SER A 59 -5.82 -1.23 8.56
N LEU A 60 -6.35 -1.22 7.33
CA LEU A 60 -7.39 -2.14 6.88
C LEU A 60 -6.76 -3.43 6.33
N ALA A 61 -7.14 -4.57 6.90
CA ALA A 61 -6.54 -5.86 6.57
C ALA A 61 -6.97 -6.42 5.21
N GLU A 62 -8.22 -6.21 4.78
CA GLU A 62 -8.80 -6.88 3.62
C GLU A 62 -9.08 -5.91 2.47
N ARG A 63 -8.77 -6.33 1.23
CA ARG A 63 -8.99 -5.55 0.01
C ARG A 63 -10.43 -5.03 -0.11
N LYS A 64 -11.42 -5.88 0.20
CA LYS A 64 -12.85 -5.55 0.11
C LYS A 64 -13.27 -4.30 0.90
N HIS A 65 -12.50 -3.91 1.92
CA HIS A 65 -12.79 -2.72 2.71
C HIS A 65 -12.39 -1.41 2.05
N TYR A 66 -11.58 -1.47 0.99
CA TYR A 66 -11.15 -0.32 0.20
C TYR A 66 -12.03 -0.07 -1.02
N GLU A 67 -12.73 -1.11 -1.50
CA GLU A 67 -13.50 -1.01 -2.75
C GLU A 67 -14.61 0.04 -2.65
N PRO A 68 -14.86 0.80 -3.74
CA PRO A 68 -14.23 0.72 -5.07
C PRO A 68 -12.94 1.55 -5.23
N HIS A 69 -12.36 2.07 -4.15
CA HIS A 69 -11.28 3.07 -4.19
C HIS A 69 -9.87 2.48 -4.15
N PHE A 70 -9.73 1.16 -4.15
CA PHE A 70 -8.46 0.48 -3.94
C PHE A 70 -7.37 1.00 -4.89
N LEU A 71 -7.58 0.94 -6.20
CA LEU A 71 -6.59 1.37 -7.19
C LEU A 71 -6.28 2.86 -7.14
N THR A 72 -7.28 3.70 -6.84
CA THR A 72 -7.07 5.14 -6.64
C THR A 72 -6.14 5.40 -5.46
N ILE A 73 -6.32 4.66 -4.36
CA ILE A 73 -5.46 4.76 -3.18
C ILE A 73 -4.04 4.31 -3.52
N VAL A 74 -3.87 3.14 -4.15
CA VAL A 74 -2.54 2.62 -4.57
C VAL A 74 -1.82 3.63 -5.45
N SER A 75 -2.48 4.14 -6.48
CA SER A 75 -1.91 5.11 -7.42
C SER A 75 -1.51 6.42 -6.71
N THR A 76 -2.32 6.86 -5.74
CA THR A 76 -2.03 8.09 -4.97
C THR A 76 -0.82 7.91 -4.08
N VAL A 77 -0.72 6.79 -3.37
CA VAL A 77 0.43 6.49 -2.51
C VAL A 77 1.69 6.34 -3.34
N LEU A 78 1.63 5.64 -4.47
CA LEU A 78 2.74 5.47 -5.40
C LEU A 78 3.23 6.80 -5.96
N SER A 79 2.31 7.67 -6.37
CA SER A 79 2.64 9.03 -6.84
C SER A 79 3.29 9.87 -5.73
N SER A 80 2.76 9.78 -4.51
CA SER A 80 3.35 10.47 -3.34
C SER A 80 4.76 9.97 -3.03
N PHE A 81 4.97 8.65 -3.12
CA PHE A 81 6.30 8.04 -2.99
C PHE A 81 7.27 8.55 -4.04
N ALA A 82 6.89 8.52 -5.33
CA ALA A 82 7.71 9.00 -6.44
C ALA A 82 8.16 10.47 -6.26
N VAL A 83 7.27 11.33 -5.76
CA VAL A 83 7.60 12.74 -5.47
C VAL A 83 8.53 12.85 -4.26
N VAL A 84 8.21 12.20 -3.15
CA VAL A 84 8.98 12.34 -1.89
C VAL A 84 10.38 11.76 -2.03
N ARG A 85 10.56 10.64 -2.74
CA ARG A 85 11.89 10.03 -2.93
C ARG A 85 12.87 10.89 -3.72
N ALA A 86 12.38 11.86 -4.49
CA ALA A 86 13.21 12.79 -5.25
C ALA A 86 13.74 13.97 -4.41
N HIS A 87 13.27 14.13 -3.17
CA HIS A 87 13.71 15.21 -2.29
C HIS A 87 15.02 14.88 -1.56
N THR A 88 15.78 15.90 -1.18
CA THR A 88 17.00 15.77 -0.37
C THR A 88 16.68 15.12 0.97
N PHE A 89 17.47 14.12 1.36
CA PHE A 89 17.22 13.33 2.56
C PHE A 89 17.48 14.11 3.85
N ASP A 90 16.44 14.27 4.67
CA ASP A 90 16.55 14.53 6.10
C ASP A 90 15.88 13.38 6.89
N VAL A 91 16.02 13.38 8.22
CA VAL A 91 15.48 12.31 9.08
C VAL A 91 13.96 12.16 8.96
N HIS A 92 13.23 13.25 8.70
CA HIS A 92 11.78 13.27 8.64
C HIS A 92 11.26 12.76 7.29
N ILE A 93 11.91 13.16 6.20
CA ILE A 93 11.68 12.64 4.86
C ILE A 93 12.01 11.14 4.82
N THR A 94 13.11 10.73 5.47
CA THR A 94 13.48 9.31 5.58
C THR A 94 12.38 8.49 6.26
N SER A 95 11.86 8.97 7.39
CA SER A 95 10.74 8.31 8.07
C SER A 95 9.50 8.20 7.18
N LEU A 96 9.15 9.27 6.45
CA LEU A 96 8.02 9.25 5.52
C LEU A 96 8.24 8.27 4.36
N ILE A 97 9.44 8.23 3.77
CA ILE A 97 9.80 7.29 2.71
C ILE A 97 9.62 5.85 3.18
N VAL A 98 10.12 5.52 4.38
CA VAL A 98 9.95 4.17 4.96
C VAL A 98 8.47 3.84 5.16
N THR A 99 7.67 4.77 5.70
CA THR A 99 6.22 4.58 5.86
C THR A 99 5.51 4.37 4.51
N LEU A 100 5.85 5.16 3.49
CA LEU A 100 5.29 5.02 2.14
C LEU A 100 5.64 3.66 1.52
N LYS A 101 6.89 3.20 1.65
CA LYS A 101 7.30 1.86 1.21
C LYS A 101 6.50 0.77 1.92
N ARG A 102 6.37 0.85 3.25
CA ARG A 102 5.55 -0.07 4.05
C ARG A 102 4.09 -0.11 3.58
N THR A 103 3.49 1.07 3.37
CA THR A 103 2.12 1.19 2.86
C THR A 103 1.98 0.66 1.42
N LEU A 104 2.98 0.85 0.56
CA LEU A 104 2.98 0.25 -0.79
C LEU A 104 3.11 -1.26 -0.74
N CYS A 105 3.98 -1.83 0.10
CA CYS A 105 4.06 -3.27 0.33
C CYS A 105 2.67 -3.82 0.73
N HIS A 106 2.01 -3.19 1.70
CA HIS A 106 0.67 -3.57 2.14
C HIS A 106 -0.33 -3.65 0.96
N PHE A 107 -0.29 -2.69 0.05
CA PHE A 107 -1.17 -2.68 -1.12
C PHE A 107 -0.76 -3.67 -2.22
N ILE A 108 0.54 -3.81 -2.49
CA ILE A 108 1.07 -4.70 -3.52
C ILE A 108 0.62 -6.15 -3.27
N LEU A 109 0.60 -6.60 -2.02
CA LEU A 109 0.13 -7.94 -1.64
C LEU A 109 -1.37 -8.16 -1.86
N ARG A 110 -2.12 -7.08 -2.02
CA ARG A 110 -3.56 -7.10 -2.17
C ARG A 110 -3.99 -6.91 -3.63
N LEU A 111 -3.06 -6.63 -4.56
CA LEU A 111 -3.29 -6.54 -6.00
C LEU A 111 -3.65 -7.89 -6.62
N ASN A 112 -4.68 -7.94 -7.46
CA ASN A 112 -5.06 -9.13 -8.23
C ASN A 112 -4.58 -9.03 -9.69
N GLY A 113 -4.78 -10.11 -10.45
CA GLY A 113 -4.46 -10.19 -11.89
C GLY A 113 -4.95 -9.00 -12.70
N GLU A 114 -6.22 -8.65 -12.48
CA GLU A 114 -6.95 -7.62 -13.22
C GLU A 114 -6.39 -6.23 -12.99
N ASP A 115 -5.90 -5.91 -11.80
CA ASP A 115 -5.31 -4.60 -11.49
C ASP A 115 -4.08 -4.27 -12.33
N LEU A 116 -3.31 -5.30 -12.71
CA LEU A 116 -2.09 -5.14 -13.50
C LEU A 116 -2.36 -5.10 -15.01
N THR A 117 -3.63 -5.15 -15.42
CA THR A 117 -4.02 -4.87 -16.81
C THR A 117 -3.92 -3.38 -17.13
N ASP A 118 -3.98 -2.50 -16.13
CA ASP A 118 -3.62 -1.09 -16.28
C ASP A 118 -2.10 -0.96 -16.43
N GLU A 119 -1.63 -0.86 -17.67
CA GLU A 119 -0.20 -0.74 -17.99
C GLU A 119 0.46 0.46 -17.30
N LYS A 120 -0.28 1.56 -17.08
CA LYS A 120 0.28 2.75 -16.43
C LYS A 120 0.60 2.46 -14.96
N LEU A 121 -0.34 1.81 -14.26
CA LEU A 121 -0.12 1.38 -12.88
C LEU A 121 1.00 0.34 -12.81
N ALA A 122 0.96 -0.67 -13.68
CA ALA A 122 1.93 -1.75 -13.70
C ALA A 122 3.37 -1.24 -13.94
N ASN A 123 3.56 -0.33 -14.91
CA ASN A 123 4.85 0.25 -15.20
C ASN A 123 5.34 1.16 -14.05
N SER A 124 4.48 2.00 -13.49
CA SER A 124 4.86 2.86 -12.36
C SER A 124 5.21 2.05 -11.11
N LEU A 125 4.52 0.95 -10.84
CA LEU A 125 4.89 0.03 -9.77
C LEU A 125 6.25 -0.60 -10.07
N ALA A 126 6.46 -1.12 -11.28
CA ALA A 126 7.70 -1.77 -11.69
C ALA A 126 8.95 -0.88 -11.57
N GLU A 127 8.81 0.43 -11.81
CA GLU A 127 9.88 1.42 -11.61
C GLU A 127 10.36 1.53 -10.16
N HIS A 128 9.49 1.21 -9.20
CA HIS A 128 9.75 1.42 -7.78
C HIS A 128 9.72 0.13 -6.94
N VAL A 129 9.35 -0.99 -7.55
CA VAL A 129 9.07 -2.25 -6.86
C VAL A 129 10.28 -2.80 -6.12
N ASP A 130 11.49 -2.69 -6.69
CA ASP A 130 12.73 -3.15 -6.07
C ASP A 130 13.03 -2.35 -4.79
N GLU A 131 12.81 -1.04 -4.82
CA GLU A 131 13.07 -0.17 -3.69
C GLU A 131 12.03 -0.38 -2.57
N VAL A 132 10.78 -0.60 -2.94
CA VAL A 132 9.70 -0.95 -2.01
C VAL A 132 9.97 -2.31 -1.37
N SER A 133 10.52 -3.28 -2.11
CA SER A 133 10.84 -4.61 -1.57
C SER A 133 11.86 -4.61 -0.43
N THR A 134 12.66 -3.55 -0.29
CA THR A 134 13.70 -3.48 0.76
C THR A 134 13.12 -3.47 2.18
N VAL A 135 11.89 -2.99 2.38
CA VAL A 135 11.23 -2.96 3.69
C VAL A 135 10.35 -4.19 3.96
N TRP A 136 10.30 -5.11 2.99
CA TRP A 136 9.43 -6.28 3.00
C TRP A 136 9.63 -7.16 4.24
N LYS A 137 10.90 -7.50 4.57
CA LYS A 137 11.22 -8.39 5.69
C LYS A 137 10.63 -7.91 7.02
N ASN A 138 10.58 -6.60 7.23
CA ASN A 138 10.08 -5.99 8.47
C ASN A 138 8.54 -5.85 8.51
N GLU A 139 7.85 -5.93 7.37
CA GLU A 139 6.38 -5.90 7.28
C GLU A 139 5.78 -7.30 7.25
N CYS A 140 6.52 -8.26 6.69
CA CYS A 140 6.07 -9.63 6.56
C CYS A 140 5.86 -10.30 7.93
N GLU A 141 6.59 -9.92 8.98
CA GLU A 141 6.32 -10.40 10.35
C GLU A 141 4.95 -9.94 10.86
N GLU A 142 4.52 -8.70 10.60
CA GLU A 142 3.20 -8.18 10.99
C GLU A 142 2.06 -8.72 10.10
N VAL A 143 2.33 -8.99 8.82
CA VAL A 143 1.33 -9.44 7.83
C VAL A 143 1.25 -10.97 7.69
N SER A 144 2.27 -11.73 8.12
CA SER A 144 2.35 -13.20 8.05
C SER A 144 1.20 -13.91 8.76
N HIS A 145 0.62 -13.30 9.80
CA HIS A 145 -0.57 -13.84 10.47
C HIS A 145 -1.86 -13.70 9.64
N GLN A 146 -1.86 -12.94 8.54
CA GLN A 146 -3.04 -12.62 7.73
C GLN A 146 -2.98 -13.16 6.30
N LEU A 147 -1.79 -13.49 5.80
CA LEU A 147 -1.57 -14.06 4.47
C LEU A 147 -1.20 -15.53 4.60
N ASP A 148 -2.17 -16.42 4.45
CA ASP A 148 -1.90 -17.85 4.23
C ASP A 148 -1.09 -18.01 2.93
N GLU A 149 -0.02 -18.82 2.97
CA GLU A 149 0.85 -19.12 1.81
C GLU A 149 0.06 -19.62 0.58
N GLU A 150 -1.10 -20.26 0.81
CA GLU A 150 -2.01 -20.77 -0.22
C GLU A 150 -2.70 -19.64 -1.02
N LYS A 151 -3.21 -18.59 -0.35
CA LYS A 151 -3.82 -17.41 -1.01
C LYS A 151 -2.81 -16.61 -1.82
N CYS A 152 -1.54 -16.64 -1.42
CA CYS A 152 -0.46 -15.95 -2.09
C CYS A 152 -0.05 -16.67 -3.39
N SER A 153 0.00 -18.00 -3.35
CA SER A 153 0.27 -18.84 -4.51
C SER A 153 -0.85 -18.72 -5.58
N GLU A 154 -2.11 -18.68 -5.15
CA GLU A 154 -3.25 -18.38 -6.03
C GLU A 154 -3.10 -17.00 -6.69
N LYS A 155 -2.71 -15.98 -5.91
CA LYS A 155 -2.50 -14.61 -6.40
C LYS A 155 -1.43 -14.56 -7.50
N ILE A 156 -0.29 -15.24 -7.31
CA ILE A 156 0.79 -15.31 -8.30
C ILE A 156 0.31 -16.02 -9.58
N GLY A 157 -0.47 -17.11 -9.45
CA GLY A 157 -1.00 -17.88 -10.57
C GLY A 157 -1.87 -17.04 -11.51
N GLU A 158 -2.79 -16.23 -10.95
CA GLU A 158 -3.64 -15.30 -11.72
C GLU A 158 -2.85 -14.25 -12.51
N LEU A 159 -1.63 -13.94 -12.08
CA LEU A 159 -0.91 -12.79 -12.57
C LEU A 159 0.00 -13.10 -13.79
N SER A 160 0.39 -14.35 -14.04
CA SER A 160 1.58 -14.71 -14.86
C SER A 160 1.60 -14.42 -16.38
N GLU A 161 0.57 -13.84 -16.99
CA GLU A 161 0.50 -13.62 -18.46
C GLU A 161 0.64 -12.13 -18.89
N GLY A 162 1.87 -11.67 -19.22
CA GLY A 162 2.13 -10.48 -20.07
C GLY A 162 2.74 -9.21 -19.42
N GLY A 163 3.32 -8.33 -20.27
CA GLY A 163 3.81 -6.94 -20.00
C GLY A 163 5.12 -6.78 -19.20
N ASN A 164 6.08 -5.96 -19.65
CA ASN A 164 7.39 -5.76 -18.96
C ASN A 164 7.23 -5.34 -17.48
N GLY A 165 6.39 -4.32 -17.21
CA GLY A 165 6.13 -3.86 -15.85
C GLY A 165 5.39 -4.89 -15.00
N ARG A 166 4.34 -5.51 -15.55
CA ARG A 166 3.58 -6.58 -14.89
C ARG A 166 4.52 -7.73 -14.52
N CYS A 167 5.23 -8.33 -15.46
CA CYS A 167 6.21 -9.40 -15.19
C CYS A 167 7.16 -9.09 -14.04
N LYS A 168 7.67 -7.84 -13.95
CA LYS A 168 8.57 -7.44 -12.87
C LYS A 168 7.90 -7.45 -11.49
N VAL A 169 6.68 -6.93 -11.38
CA VAL A 169 5.91 -6.95 -10.11
C VAL A 169 5.64 -8.40 -9.68
N LEU A 170 5.42 -9.31 -10.62
CA LEU A 170 5.12 -10.71 -10.34
C LEU A 170 6.32 -11.52 -9.92
N LEU A 171 7.45 -11.29 -10.57
CA LEU A 171 8.71 -11.88 -10.13
C LEU A 171 9.05 -11.44 -8.70
N LEU A 172 8.73 -10.19 -8.34
CA LEU A 172 8.89 -9.74 -6.96
C LEU A 172 7.91 -10.43 -6.00
N LEU A 173 6.60 -10.45 -6.31
CA LEU A 173 5.61 -11.14 -5.48
C LEU A 173 5.99 -12.61 -5.28
N ARG A 174 6.43 -13.27 -6.35
CA ARG A 174 6.94 -14.64 -6.30
C ARG A 174 8.16 -14.77 -5.39
N ARG A 175 9.19 -13.93 -5.55
CA ARG A 175 10.36 -13.90 -4.65
C ARG A 175 9.97 -13.65 -3.18
N ILE A 176 8.98 -12.80 -2.97
CA ILE A 176 8.44 -12.46 -1.66
C ILE A 176 7.78 -13.67 -0.99
N PHE A 177 7.03 -14.47 -1.75
CA PHE A 177 6.23 -15.58 -1.22
C PHE A 177 6.95 -16.92 -1.22
N ASP A 178 7.88 -17.17 -2.16
CA ASP A 178 8.59 -18.45 -2.29
C ASP A 178 9.63 -18.69 -1.17
N LYS A 179 9.84 -17.77 -0.22
CA LYS A 179 10.80 -17.89 0.91
C LYS A 179 12.24 -18.32 0.54
N GLU A 180 12.62 -18.35 -0.74
CA GLU A 180 13.95 -18.80 -1.15
C GLU A 180 15.00 -17.69 -1.05
N GLU A 181 15.90 -17.90 -0.10
CA GLU A 181 17.34 -17.62 -0.13
C GLU A 181 17.82 -16.41 -0.95
N VAL A 182 17.88 -15.25 -0.31
CA VAL A 182 19.01 -14.35 -0.56
C VAL A 182 20.05 -14.60 0.53
N VAL A 183 20.68 -15.76 0.45
CA VAL A 183 22.04 -15.97 0.96
C VAL A 183 22.95 -15.89 -0.26
N GLY A 184 23.79 -14.85 -0.30
CA GLY A 184 25.04 -14.85 -1.05
C GLY A 184 24.97 -14.62 -2.57
N CYS A 185 25.29 -13.40 -2.99
CA CYS A 185 26.32 -13.14 -4.00
C CYS A 185 27.05 -11.85 -3.57
#